data_AF-A0A7J7Y2M2-F1
#
_entry.id   AF-A0A7J7Y2M2-F1
#
_cell.length_a   1.000
_cell.length_b   1.000
_cell.length_c   1.000
_cell.angle_alpha   90.00
_cell.angle_beta   90.00
_cell.angle_gamma   90.00
#
_symmetry.space_group_name_H-M   'P 1'
#
loop_
_entity.id
_entity.type
_entity.pdbx_description
1 polymer ?
#
loop_
_entity_poly.entity_id
_entity_poly.type
_entity_poly.pdbx_seq_one_letter_code
_entity_poly.pdbx_strand_id
1 'polypeptide(L)'
;MPMFLMVMPGMISRILYPDEVACVVPEVCKRVCGTEVGCSNIAYPRLVVKLMPNGLRGLMLAVMLAALMSSLASIFNSSSTLFTMDIYTRLRPRAGDRELLLVGRLWVVFIVAVSVAWLPVVQAAQGGQLFDYIQAVSSYLAPPVSAVFVLALFVPRVNEKGAFWGLIGGLLMGLARLIPEFSFGSGSCVRPSACPALLCGVHYLYFAIVLFVCSGLLTIVISLCTAPIPRKHLHRLVFSLRHSKEEREDLDAEELEGPASAPVQNGRLEHTVEMEEPPPPAPGPLRQCLLWFCGMGRGGAGSPPPPTQEEVDAAARRLEDISEDPHWARVVNLNALLMMAVATFLWGFYA
;
A
#
# COMPACT_ATOMS: atom_id res chain seq x y z
N MET A 1 -10.77 -5.02 -18.52
CA MET A 1 -10.09 -6.31 -18.80
C MET A 1 -9.93 -7.19 -17.56
N PRO A 2 -9.35 -6.76 -16.42
CA PRO A 2 -9.18 -7.65 -15.26
C PRO A 2 -10.51 -8.07 -14.62
N MET A 3 -11.50 -7.17 -14.50
CA MET A 3 -12.81 -7.50 -13.90
C MET A 3 -13.54 -8.61 -14.66
N PHE A 4 -13.58 -8.58 -16.00
CA PHE A 4 -14.25 -9.62 -16.78
C PHE A 4 -13.55 -10.99 -16.60
N LEU A 5 -12.22 -11.02 -16.66
CA LEU A 5 -11.45 -12.26 -16.48
C LEU A 5 -11.48 -12.80 -15.05
N MET A 6 -11.70 -11.95 -14.04
CA MET A 6 -11.85 -12.38 -12.64
C MET A 6 -13.28 -12.83 -12.31
N VAL A 7 -14.29 -12.10 -12.79
CA VAL A 7 -15.70 -12.33 -12.43
C VAL A 7 -16.31 -13.47 -13.24
N MET A 8 -16.04 -13.55 -14.55
CA MET A 8 -16.67 -14.56 -15.42
C MET A 8 -16.39 -16.00 -14.99
N PRO A 9 -15.14 -16.40 -14.67
CA PRO A 9 -14.88 -17.74 -14.15
C PRO A 9 -15.65 -18.05 -12.86
N GLY A 10 -15.83 -17.05 -11.98
CA GLY A 10 -16.62 -17.19 -10.76
C GLY A 10 -18.10 -17.46 -11.07
N MET A 11 -18.68 -16.70 -11.99
CA MET A 11 -20.08 -16.88 -12.42
C MET A 11 -20.30 -18.22 -13.13
N ILE A 12 -19.37 -18.63 -13.99
CA ILE A 12 -19.41 -19.95 -14.65
C ILE A 12 -19.35 -21.06 -13.60
N SER A 13 -18.44 -20.96 -12.64
CA SER A 13 -18.31 -21.95 -11.56
C SER A 13 -19.57 -22.06 -10.70
N ARG A 14 -20.23 -20.93 -10.43
CA ARG A 14 -21.50 -20.88 -9.68
C ARG A 14 -22.62 -21.65 -10.40
N ILE A 15 -22.67 -21.61 -11.74
CA ILE A 15 -23.67 -22.33 -12.54
C ILE A 15 -23.33 -23.81 -12.65
N LEU A 16 -22.04 -24.15 -12.81
CA LEU A 16 -21.61 -25.55 -12.97
C LEU A 16 -21.61 -26.35 -11.66
N TYR A 17 -21.38 -25.69 -10.52
CA TYR A 17 -21.27 -26.33 -9.20
C TYR A 17 -22.21 -25.68 -8.17
N PRO A 18 -23.54 -25.75 -8.37
CA PRO A 18 -24.51 -25.06 -7.51
C PRO A 18 -24.48 -25.57 -6.08
N ASP A 19 -24.32 -26.88 -5.87
CA ASP A 19 -24.36 -27.50 -4.54
C ASP A 19 -23.12 -27.16 -3.68
N GLU A 20 -22.02 -26.76 -4.31
CA GLU A 20 -20.76 -26.46 -3.63
C GLU A 20 -20.47 -24.96 -3.56
N VAL A 21 -20.71 -24.22 -4.64
CA VAL A 21 -20.36 -22.79 -4.76
C VAL A 21 -21.56 -21.89 -4.49
N ALA A 22 -22.76 -22.30 -4.93
CA ALA A 22 -24.01 -21.54 -4.78
C ALA A 22 -24.88 -22.04 -3.62
N CYS A 23 -24.28 -22.71 -2.63
CA CYS A 23 -25.01 -23.22 -1.48
C CYS A 23 -25.74 -22.07 -0.75
N VAL A 24 -27.00 -22.31 -0.40
CA VAL A 24 -27.85 -21.35 0.33
C VAL A 24 -28.12 -21.81 1.77
N VAL A 25 -27.97 -23.12 2.03
CA VAL A 25 -28.23 -23.72 3.34
C VAL A 25 -26.97 -23.67 4.20
N PRO A 26 -26.98 -23.01 5.38
CA PRO A 26 -25.79 -22.84 6.21
C PRO A 26 -25.06 -24.14 6.56
N GLU A 27 -25.79 -25.21 6.88
CA GLU A 27 -25.20 -26.51 7.22
C GLU A 27 -24.46 -27.16 6.04
N VAL A 28 -24.97 -26.96 4.82
CA VAL A 28 -24.33 -27.46 3.60
C VAL A 28 -23.09 -26.64 3.30
N CYS A 29 -23.18 -25.31 3.37
CA CYS A 29 -22.03 -24.42 3.16
C CYS A 29 -20.91 -24.69 4.18
N LYS A 30 -21.26 -24.90 5.45
CA LYS A 30 -20.30 -25.20 6.51
C LYS A 30 -19.59 -26.52 6.27
N ARG A 31 -20.29 -27.54 5.76
CA ARG A 31 -19.69 -28.82 5.38
C ARG A 31 -18.72 -28.69 4.20
N VAL A 32 -19.04 -27.85 3.21
CA VAL A 32 -18.25 -27.72 1.98
C VAL A 32 -17.03 -26.82 2.15
N CYS A 33 -17.21 -25.64 2.74
CA CYS A 33 -16.15 -24.61 2.80
C CYS A 33 -15.89 -24.05 4.21
N GLY A 34 -16.54 -24.58 5.25
CA GLY A 34 -16.32 -24.15 6.63
C GLY A 34 -16.97 -22.82 7.00
N THR A 35 -17.83 -22.24 6.14
CA THR A 35 -18.52 -20.97 6.38
C THR A 35 -20.03 -21.11 6.20
N GLU A 36 -20.82 -20.30 6.91
CA GLU A 36 -22.29 -20.44 6.97
C GLU A 36 -23.04 -19.57 5.95
N VAL A 37 -22.40 -18.56 5.35
CA VAL A 37 -23.07 -17.58 4.46
C VAL A 37 -22.78 -17.78 2.96
N GLY A 38 -21.80 -18.61 2.59
CA GLY A 38 -21.58 -19.00 1.19
C GLY A 38 -20.13 -19.32 0.84
N CYS A 39 -19.96 -20.12 -0.21
CA CYS A 39 -18.67 -20.64 -0.64
C CYS A 39 -18.09 -19.93 -1.89
N SER A 40 -18.33 -18.62 -2.02
CA SER A 40 -17.92 -17.85 -3.22
C SER A 40 -16.41 -17.85 -3.47
N ASN A 41 -15.57 -17.86 -2.41
CA ASN A 41 -14.11 -17.81 -2.57
C ASN A 41 -13.51 -19.05 -3.23
N ILE A 42 -14.17 -20.21 -3.15
CA ILE A 42 -13.68 -21.46 -3.76
C ILE A 42 -14.08 -21.60 -5.23
N ALA A 43 -14.88 -20.67 -5.77
CA ALA A 43 -15.42 -20.75 -7.12
C ALA A 43 -14.32 -20.93 -8.18
N TYR A 44 -13.28 -20.08 -8.16
CA TYR A 44 -12.20 -20.14 -9.14
C TYR A 44 -11.33 -21.40 -9.01
N PRO A 45 -10.78 -21.75 -7.81
CA PRO A 45 -10.04 -23.00 -7.63
C PRO A 45 -10.85 -24.23 -8.02
N ARG A 46 -12.16 -24.24 -7.73
CA ARG A 46 -13.04 -25.37 -8.05
C ARG A 46 -13.17 -25.59 -9.54
N LEU A 47 -13.32 -24.51 -10.31
CA LEU A 47 -13.36 -24.54 -11.77
C LEU A 47 -12.07 -25.14 -12.36
N VAL A 48 -10.91 -24.66 -11.89
CA VAL A 48 -9.58 -25.13 -12.34
C VAL A 48 -9.40 -26.62 -12.06
N VAL A 49 -9.74 -27.07 -10.86
CA VAL A 49 -9.55 -28.48 -10.46
C VAL A 49 -10.48 -29.42 -11.22
N LYS A 50 -11.72 -29.01 -11.54
CA LYS A 50 -12.71 -29.91 -12.13
C LYS A 50 -12.73 -29.92 -13.66
N LEU A 51 -12.44 -28.81 -14.32
CA LEU A 51 -12.55 -28.71 -15.78
C LEU A 51 -11.23 -28.89 -16.52
N MET A 52 -10.10 -28.58 -15.89
CA MET A 52 -8.83 -28.65 -16.61
C MET A 52 -8.33 -30.09 -16.76
N PRO A 53 -7.75 -30.43 -17.92
CA PRO A 53 -7.17 -31.73 -18.16
C PRO A 53 -5.92 -31.94 -17.30
N ASN A 54 -5.53 -33.20 -17.16
CA ASN A 54 -4.32 -33.59 -16.45
C ASN A 54 -3.10 -32.90 -17.09
N GLY A 55 -2.14 -32.47 -16.27
CA GLY A 55 -1.05 -31.59 -16.71
C GLY A 55 -1.39 -30.10 -16.55
N LEU A 56 -2.37 -29.59 -17.31
CA LEU A 56 -2.76 -28.17 -17.22
C LEU A 56 -3.32 -27.79 -15.85
N ARG A 57 -4.02 -28.71 -15.19
CA ARG A 57 -4.47 -28.53 -13.79
C ARG A 57 -3.29 -28.24 -12.85
N GLY A 58 -2.22 -29.03 -12.95
CA GLY A 58 -1.03 -28.86 -12.12
C GLY A 58 -0.32 -27.56 -12.43
N LEU A 59 -0.20 -27.22 -13.72
CA LEU A 59 0.39 -25.97 -14.17
C LEU A 59 -0.37 -24.75 -13.60
N MET A 60 -1.69 -24.73 -13.70
CA MET A 60 -2.49 -23.59 -13.24
C MET A 60 -2.47 -23.44 -11.72
N LEU A 61 -2.48 -24.55 -10.96
CA LEU A 61 -2.32 -24.49 -9.51
C LEU A 61 -0.92 -23.98 -9.12
N ALA A 62 0.13 -24.41 -9.83
CA ALA A 62 1.49 -23.92 -9.60
C ALA A 62 1.61 -22.42 -9.89
N VAL A 63 1.05 -21.94 -11.01
CA VAL A 63 1.03 -20.50 -11.36
C VAL A 63 0.28 -19.69 -10.31
N MET A 64 -0.88 -20.18 -9.84
CA MET A 64 -1.65 -19.50 -8.79
C MET A 64 -0.85 -19.39 -7.48
N LEU A 65 -0.21 -20.48 -7.04
CA LEU A 65 0.65 -20.45 -5.85
C LEU A 65 1.86 -19.53 -6.02
N ALA A 66 2.53 -19.57 -7.19
CA ALA A 66 3.66 -18.71 -7.49
C ALA A 66 3.27 -17.21 -7.48
N ALA A 67 2.13 -16.86 -8.09
CA ALA A 67 1.60 -15.51 -8.10
C ALA A 67 1.25 -15.00 -6.69
N LEU A 68 0.65 -15.86 -5.85
CA LEU A 68 0.38 -15.55 -4.45
C LEU A 68 1.67 -15.31 -3.66
N MET A 69 2.66 -16.20 -3.81
CA MET A 69 3.95 -16.06 -3.13
C MET A 69 4.70 -14.78 -3.55
N SER A 70 4.64 -14.41 -4.83
CA SER A 70 5.23 -13.17 -5.34
C SER A 70 4.56 -11.93 -4.74
N SER A 71 3.23 -11.90 -4.68
CA SER A 71 2.48 -10.79 -4.11
C SER A 71 2.73 -10.64 -2.61
N LEU A 72 2.75 -11.76 -1.86
CA LEU A 72 3.07 -11.77 -0.43
C LEU A 72 4.50 -11.30 -0.17
N ALA A 73 5.49 -11.77 -0.94
CA ALA A 73 6.87 -11.33 -0.83
C ALA A 73 7.02 -9.82 -1.06
N SER A 74 6.32 -9.28 -2.07
CA SER A 74 6.32 -7.84 -2.36
C SER A 74 5.73 -7.01 -1.20
N ILE A 75 4.58 -7.44 -0.65
CA ILE A 75 3.91 -6.75 0.48
C ILE A 75 4.80 -6.76 1.72
N PHE A 76 5.37 -7.92 2.08
CA PHE A 76 6.23 -8.02 3.26
C PHE A 76 7.54 -7.25 3.09
N ASN A 77 8.11 -7.25 1.89
CA ASN A 77 9.32 -6.46 1.61
C ASN A 77 9.03 -4.96 1.69
N SER A 78 7.93 -4.48 1.10
CA SER A 78 7.53 -3.07 1.18
C SER A 78 7.25 -2.64 2.61
N SER A 79 6.53 -3.46 3.39
CA SER A 79 6.29 -3.19 4.81
C SER A 79 7.58 -3.13 5.63
N SER A 80 8.54 -4.02 5.33
CA SER A 80 9.87 -4.03 5.95
C SER A 80 10.64 -2.75 5.66
N THR A 81 10.65 -2.29 4.40
CA THR A 81 11.31 -1.04 4.02
C THR A 81 10.65 0.18 4.67
N LEU A 82 9.32 0.25 4.70
CA LEU A 82 8.61 1.34 5.40
C LEU A 82 8.97 1.35 6.89
N PHE A 83 9.00 0.18 7.54
CA PHE A 83 9.38 0.11 8.96
C PHE A 83 10.85 0.51 9.19
N THR A 84 11.79 0.01 8.38
CA THR A 84 13.21 0.29 8.58
C THR A 84 13.56 1.73 8.23
N MET A 85 13.06 2.26 7.11
CA MET A 85 13.42 3.58 6.59
C MET A 85 12.59 4.72 7.19
N ASP A 86 11.33 4.50 7.54
CA ASP A 86 10.48 5.60 8.04
C ASP A 86 10.40 5.64 9.57
N ILE A 87 10.55 4.49 10.24
CA ILE A 87 10.40 4.36 11.70
C ILE A 87 11.75 4.08 12.37
N TYR A 88 12.48 3.04 11.93
CA TYR A 88 13.68 2.58 12.63
C TYR A 88 14.84 3.58 12.55
N THR A 89 15.07 4.19 11.40
CA THR A 89 16.06 5.28 11.22
C THR A 89 15.75 6.49 12.10
N ARG A 90 14.47 6.84 12.30
CA ARG A 90 14.07 7.93 13.22
C ARG A 90 14.36 7.57 14.68
N LEU A 91 14.21 6.30 15.05
CA LEU A 91 14.45 5.82 16.42
C LEU A 91 15.96 5.61 16.70
N ARG A 92 16.71 5.16 15.69
CA ARG A 92 18.16 4.97 15.73
C ARG A 92 18.82 5.60 14.49
N PRO A 93 19.15 6.90 14.55
CA PRO A 93 19.65 7.64 13.39
C PRO A 93 21.02 7.21 12.86
N ARG A 94 21.81 6.48 13.65
CA ARG A 94 23.12 5.91 13.26
C ARG A 94 23.08 4.40 13.04
N ALA A 95 21.99 3.87 12.49
CA ALA A 95 21.90 2.46 12.15
C ALA A 95 22.72 2.19 10.87
N GLY A 96 23.62 1.19 10.91
CA GLY A 96 24.40 0.79 9.73
C GLY A 96 23.61 -0.15 8.80
N ASP A 97 23.96 -0.23 7.53
CA ASP A 97 23.22 -1.01 6.51
C ASP A 97 22.93 -2.45 6.91
N ARG A 98 23.91 -3.13 7.53
CA ARG A 98 23.76 -4.52 8.03
C ARG A 98 22.69 -4.63 9.10
N GLU A 99 22.57 -3.60 9.94
CA GLU A 99 21.56 -3.54 10.98
C GLU A 99 20.17 -3.33 10.38
N LEU A 100 20.01 -2.39 9.43
CA LEU A 100 18.74 -2.18 8.74
C LEU A 100 18.27 -3.46 8.04
N LEU A 101 19.16 -4.19 7.38
CA LEU A 101 18.84 -5.47 6.74
C LEU A 101 18.40 -6.54 7.75
N LEU A 102 19.06 -6.63 8.91
CA LEU A 102 18.70 -7.59 9.96
C LEU A 102 17.33 -7.26 10.58
N VAL A 103 17.12 -5.99 10.92
CA VAL A 103 15.85 -5.50 11.48
C VAL A 103 14.72 -5.70 10.48
N GLY A 104 14.97 -5.41 9.20
CA GLY A 104 14.01 -5.63 8.13
C GLY A 104 13.59 -7.10 8.01
N ARG A 105 14.53 -8.04 8.07
CA ARG A 105 14.24 -9.49 8.07
C ARG A 105 13.47 -9.93 9.31
N LEU A 106 13.82 -9.41 10.48
CA LEU A 106 13.12 -9.70 11.73
C LEU A 106 11.66 -9.19 11.68
N TRP A 107 11.45 -8.00 11.11
CA TRP A 107 10.13 -7.43 10.89
C TRP A 107 9.27 -8.31 9.97
N VAL A 108 9.86 -8.85 8.89
CA VAL A 108 9.14 -9.79 8.00
C VAL A 108 8.70 -11.04 8.75
N VAL A 109 9.58 -11.62 9.59
CA VAL A 109 9.20 -12.80 10.39
C VAL A 109 8.08 -12.46 11.38
N PHE A 110 8.17 -11.31 12.03
CA PHE A 110 7.14 -10.82 12.95
C PHE A 110 5.78 -10.62 12.26
N ILE A 111 5.75 -9.91 11.12
CA ILE A 111 4.49 -9.61 10.43
C ILE A 111 3.86 -10.86 9.82
N VAL A 112 4.67 -11.85 9.40
CA VAL A 112 4.17 -13.16 8.96
C VAL A 112 3.49 -13.90 10.13
N ALA A 113 4.10 -13.91 11.31
CA ALA A 113 3.51 -14.54 12.49
C ALA A 113 2.17 -13.88 12.88
N VAL A 114 2.11 -12.54 12.87
CA VAL A 114 0.87 -11.79 13.12
C VAL A 114 -0.18 -12.07 12.05
N SER A 115 0.21 -12.14 10.77
CA SER A 115 -0.72 -12.44 9.67
C SER A 115 -1.36 -13.82 9.79
N VAL A 116 -0.58 -14.84 10.20
CA VAL A 116 -1.09 -16.20 10.46
C VAL A 116 -2.02 -16.20 11.67
N ALA A 117 -1.66 -15.48 12.74
CA ALA A 117 -2.51 -15.33 13.93
C ALA A 117 -3.84 -14.62 13.63
N TRP A 118 -3.89 -13.78 12.59
CA TRP A 118 -5.09 -13.04 12.18
C TRP A 118 -6.08 -13.87 11.33
N LEU A 119 -5.70 -15.03 10.81
CA LEU A 119 -6.55 -15.87 9.96
C LEU A 119 -7.92 -16.22 10.58
N PRO A 120 -8.04 -16.60 11.86
CA PRO A 120 -9.34 -16.89 12.48
C PRO A 120 -10.26 -15.67 12.51
N VAL A 121 -9.70 -14.47 12.68
CA VAL A 121 -10.47 -13.21 12.69
C VAL A 121 -11.07 -12.95 11.31
N VAL A 122 -10.29 -13.15 10.24
CA VAL A 122 -10.77 -13.00 8.85
C VAL A 122 -11.86 -14.02 8.53
N GLN A 123 -11.76 -15.25 9.04
CA GLN A 123 -12.78 -16.28 8.85
C GLN A 123 -14.09 -15.97 9.59
N ALA A 124 -13.99 -15.35 10.77
CA ALA A 124 -15.15 -14.91 11.54
C ALA A 124 -15.79 -13.64 10.95
N ALA A 125 -15.00 -12.77 10.32
CA ALA A 125 -15.46 -11.51 9.75
C ALA A 125 -16.19 -11.71 8.40
N GLN A 126 -17.30 -10.98 8.20
CA GLN A 126 -18.11 -10.97 6.97
C GLN A 126 -18.54 -12.36 6.46
N GLY A 127 -18.59 -13.36 7.34
CA GLY A 127 -19.01 -14.73 7.04
C GLY A 127 -18.18 -15.44 5.96
N GLY A 128 -16.99 -14.95 5.63
CA GLY A 128 -16.15 -15.56 4.59
C GLY A 128 -16.33 -14.98 3.19
N GLN A 129 -16.95 -13.82 3.02
CA GLN A 129 -16.81 -13.02 1.79
C GLN A 129 -15.54 -12.17 1.85
N LEU A 130 -14.41 -12.73 1.41
CA LEU A 130 -13.09 -12.11 1.59
C LEU A 130 -12.96 -10.77 0.86
N PHE A 131 -13.57 -10.65 -0.33
CA PHE A 131 -13.53 -9.41 -1.11
C PHE A 131 -14.24 -8.26 -0.39
N ASP A 132 -15.43 -8.51 0.15
CA ASP A 132 -16.19 -7.50 0.90
C ASP A 132 -15.47 -7.08 2.17
N TYR A 133 -14.81 -8.03 2.86
CA TYR A 133 -13.96 -7.74 4.01
C TYR A 133 -12.80 -6.79 3.65
N ILE A 134 -12.02 -7.13 2.62
CA ILE A 134 -10.87 -6.32 2.20
C ILE A 134 -11.35 -4.92 1.80
N GLN A 135 -12.43 -4.86 1.00
CA GLN A 135 -12.97 -3.60 0.51
C GLN A 135 -13.52 -2.73 1.64
N ALA A 136 -14.20 -3.31 2.63
CA ALA A 136 -14.70 -2.58 3.79
C ALA A 136 -13.54 -1.99 4.61
N VAL A 137 -12.52 -2.80 4.95
CA VAL A 137 -11.33 -2.32 5.69
C VAL A 137 -10.61 -1.21 4.93
N SER A 138 -10.38 -1.38 3.62
CA SER A 138 -9.79 -0.35 2.77
C SER A 138 -10.65 0.92 2.73
N SER A 139 -11.98 0.79 2.70
CA SER A 139 -12.93 1.90 2.69
C SER A 139 -12.95 2.70 3.99
N TYR A 140 -12.44 2.15 5.09
CA TYR A 140 -12.34 2.85 6.37
C TYR A 140 -10.98 3.51 6.61
N LEU A 141 -9.92 3.03 5.95
CA LEU A 141 -8.54 3.50 6.16
C LEU A 141 -8.01 4.39 5.03
N ALA A 142 -8.37 4.08 3.77
CA ALA A 142 -7.85 4.79 2.60
C ALA A 142 -8.42 6.20 2.40
N PRO A 143 -9.71 6.50 2.66
CA PRO A 143 -10.27 7.81 2.36
C PRO A 143 -9.56 8.99 3.04
N PRO A 144 -9.24 8.95 4.35
CA PRO A 144 -8.52 10.04 5.01
C PRO A 144 -7.15 10.33 4.39
N VAL A 145 -6.39 9.28 4.05
CA VAL A 145 -5.10 9.40 3.37
C VAL A 145 -5.28 10.06 2.02
N SER A 146 -6.22 9.55 1.20
CA SER A 146 -6.48 10.10 -0.12
C SER A 146 -6.97 11.56 -0.09
N ALA A 147 -7.77 11.94 0.91
CA ALA A 147 -8.24 13.31 1.08
C ALA A 147 -7.08 14.28 1.36
N VAL A 148 -6.18 13.91 2.28
CA VAL A 148 -4.98 14.70 2.58
C VAL A 148 -4.07 14.80 1.36
N PHE A 149 -3.82 13.71 0.63
CA PHE A 149 -2.98 13.72 -0.57
C PHE A 149 -3.55 14.62 -1.67
N VAL A 150 -4.84 14.49 -1.98
CA VAL A 150 -5.50 15.33 -2.99
C VAL A 150 -5.44 16.80 -2.57
N LEU A 151 -5.74 17.10 -1.31
CA LEU A 151 -5.69 18.47 -0.81
C LEU A 151 -4.28 19.05 -0.78
N ALA A 152 -3.26 18.27 -0.38
CA ALA A 152 -1.87 18.72 -0.38
C ALA A 152 -1.37 19.07 -1.79
N LEU A 153 -1.81 18.32 -2.82
CA LEU A 153 -1.41 18.58 -4.21
C LEU A 153 -2.12 19.80 -4.82
N PHE A 154 -3.41 20.02 -4.52
CA PHE A 154 -4.21 21.05 -5.19
C PHE A 154 -4.42 22.33 -4.36
N VAL A 155 -4.28 22.28 -3.04
CA VAL A 155 -4.58 23.40 -2.14
C VAL A 155 -3.29 23.87 -1.45
N PRO A 156 -2.67 24.99 -1.87
CA PRO A 156 -1.42 25.48 -1.29
C PRO A 156 -1.56 25.97 0.16
N ARG A 157 -2.79 26.04 0.68
CA ARG A 157 -3.07 26.46 2.06
C ARG A 157 -2.92 25.32 3.06
N VAL A 158 -2.90 24.07 2.61
CA VAL A 158 -2.75 22.89 3.47
C VAL A 158 -1.36 22.89 4.09
N ASN A 159 -1.30 22.66 5.40
CA ASN A 159 -0.07 22.66 6.17
C ASN A 159 0.07 21.37 7.00
N GLU A 160 1.25 21.15 7.57
CA GLU A 160 1.59 19.95 8.35
C GLU A 160 0.58 19.68 9.48
N LYS A 161 0.19 20.72 10.23
CA LYS A 161 -0.77 20.58 11.34
C LYS A 161 -2.15 20.15 10.85
N GLY A 162 -2.66 20.75 9.76
CA GLY A 162 -3.95 20.36 9.21
C GLY A 162 -3.93 18.99 8.55
N ALA A 163 -2.83 18.62 7.88
CA ALA A 163 -2.64 17.28 7.36
C ALA A 163 -2.60 16.23 8.48
N PHE A 164 -1.82 16.47 9.54
CA PHE A 164 -1.70 15.59 10.69
C PHE A 164 -3.03 15.39 11.43
N TRP A 165 -3.66 16.48 11.88
CA TRP A 165 -4.91 16.39 12.65
C TRP A 165 -6.10 15.97 11.78
N GLY A 166 -6.10 16.30 10.49
CA GLY A 166 -7.10 15.82 9.54
C GLY A 166 -7.00 14.31 9.31
N LEU A 167 -5.77 13.79 9.17
CA LEU A 167 -5.52 12.36 9.04
C LEU A 167 -5.90 11.61 10.32
N ILE A 168 -5.48 12.10 11.50
CA ILE A 168 -5.83 11.51 12.79
C ILE A 168 -7.35 11.52 13.00
N GLY A 169 -8.02 12.66 12.76
CA GLY A 169 -9.46 12.77 12.88
C GLY A 169 -10.22 11.85 11.92
N GLY A 170 -9.79 11.79 10.66
CA GLY A 170 -10.35 10.87 9.66
C GLY A 170 -10.13 9.40 10.03
N LEU A 171 -8.95 9.04 10.54
CA LEU A 171 -8.66 7.68 11.00
C LEU A 171 -9.53 7.31 12.21
N LEU A 172 -9.70 8.22 13.17
CA LEU A 172 -10.58 8.00 14.33
C LEU A 172 -12.04 7.82 13.90
N MET A 173 -12.53 8.61 12.93
CA MET A 173 -13.86 8.41 12.35
C MET A 173 -14.00 7.06 11.65
N GLY A 174 -12.98 6.62 10.91
CA GLY A 174 -12.94 5.29 10.29
C GLY A 174 -12.95 4.17 11.34
N LEU A 175 -12.12 4.29 12.38
CA LEU A 175 -12.06 3.34 13.50
C LEU A 175 -13.38 3.29 14.29
N ALA A 176 -14.05 4.42 14.48
CA ALA A 176 -15.35 4.49 15.14
C ALA A 176 -16.44 3.72 14.39
N ARG A 177 -16.26 3.45 13.09
CA ARG A 177 -17.12 2.57 12.29
C ARG A 177 -16.62 1.13 12.26
N LEU A 178 -15.30 0.95 12.13
CA LEU A 178 -14.63 -0.35 12.08
C LEU A 178 -14.89 -1.15 13.36
N ILE A 179 -14.59 -0.57 14.53
CA ILE A 179 -14.64 -1.28 15.82
C ILE A 179 -16.05 -1.85 16.09
N PRO A 180 -17.15 -1.06 15.99
CA PRO A 180 -18.50 -1.60 16.16
C PRO A 180 -18.88 -2.68 15.15
N GLU A 181 -18.42 -2.57 13.89
CA GLU A 181 -18.71 -3.59 12.88
C GLU A 181 -18.06 -4.93 13.21
N PHE A 182 -16.82 -4.89 13.73
CA PHE A 182 -16.13 -6.09 14.18
C PHE A 182 -16.70 -6.63 15.49
N SER A 183 -17.13 -5.78 16.43
CA SER A 183 -17.62 -6.23 17.73
C SER A 183 -19.06 -6.76 17.69
N PHE A 184 -19.94 -6.13 16.91
CA PHE A 184 -21.36 -6.51 16.82
C PHE A 184 -21.67 -7.38 15.60
N GLY A 185 -20.71 -7.55 14.69
CA GLY A 185 -20.87 -8.22 13.41
C GLY A 185 -21.66 -7.37 12.40
N SER A 186 -21.47 -7.64 11.11
CA SER A 186 -22.21 -6.97 10.04
C SER A 186 -23.72 -7.26 10.05
N GLY A 187 -24.16 -8.22 10.87
CA GLY A 187 -25.53 -8.71 10.88
C GLY A 187 -25.81 -9.54 9.62
N SER A 188 -26.62 -10.58 9.75
CA SER A 188 -27.18 -11.29 8.59
C SER A 188 -28.69 -11.12 8.58
N CYS A 189 -29.34 -11.44 7.45
CA CYS A 189 -30.80 -11.52 7.38
C CYS A 189 -31.39 -12.48 8.44
N VAL A 190 -30.58 -13.41 8.95
CA VAL A 190 -30.96 -14.42 9.97
C VAL A 190 -30.64 -13.94 11.40
N ARG A 191 -29.62 -13.10 11.59
CA ARG A 191 -29.24 -12.50 12.88
C ARG A 191 -28.94 -11.00 12.70
N PRO A 192 -29.91 -10.10 12.95
CA PRO A 192 -29.67 -8.67 12.85
C PRO A 192 -28.64 -8.25 13.91
N SER A 193 -27.72 -7.37 13.52
CA SER A 193 -26.71 -6.82 14.43
C SER A 193 -27.34 -5.76 15.34
N ALA A 194 -26.86 -5.68 16.59
CA ALA A 194 -27.29 -4.67 17.56
C ALA A 194 -26.58 -3.31 17.35
N CYS A 195 -25.93 -3.11 16.20
CA CYS A 195 -25.15 -1.92 15.94
C CYS A 195 -26.05 -0.70 15.67
N PRO A 196 -25.73 0.50 16.19
CA PRO A 196 -26.52 1.70 15.96
C PRO A 196 -26.74 1.97 14.47
N ALA A 197 -28.00 2.19 14.05
CA ALA A 197 -28.37 2.39 12.65
C ALA A 197 -27.66 3.57 11.98
N LEU A 198 -27.29 4.61 12.75
CA LEU A 198 -26.56 5.77 12.23
C LEU A 198 -25.14 5.42 11.76
N LEU A 199 -24.51 4.43 12.40
CA LEU A 199 -23.16 3.97 12.06
C LEU A 199 -23.26 2.79 11.10
N CYS A 200 -23.99 1.73 11.47
CA CYS A 200 -24.02 0.48 10.72
C CYS A 200 -25.09 0.38 9.62
N GLY A 201 -26.03 1.32 9.54
CA GLY A 201 -27.08 1.29 8.51
C GLY A 201 -26.62 1.76 7.13
N VAL A 202 -25.44 2.37 7.03
CA VAL A 202 -24.87 2.87 5.77
C VAL A 202 -23.88 1.86 5.21
N HIS A 203 -24.03 1.54 3.92
CA HIS A 203 -23.07 0.68 3.20
C HIS A 203 -21.67 1.29 3.23
N TYR A 204 -20.63 0.46 3.42
CA TYR A 204 -19.24 0.91 3.61
C TYR A 204 -18.75 1.87 2.52
N LEU A 205 -19.23 1.71 1.28
CA LEU A 205 -18.86 2.55 0.14
C LEU A 205 -19.39 3.99 0.27
N TYR A 206 -20.63 4.18 0.70
CA TYR A 206 -21.17 5.52 0.96
C TYR A 206 -20.49 6.15 2.17
N PHE A 207 -20.21 5.35 3.20
CA PHE A 207 -19.44 5.80 4.36
C PHE A 207 -18.05 6.29 3.95
N ALA A 208 -17.37 5.62 3.01
CA ALA A 208 -16.07 6.04 2.49
C ALA A 208 -16.10 7.44 1.87
N ILE A 209 -17.16 7.77 1.12
CA ILE A 209 -17.36 9.10 0.52
C ILE A 209 -17.54 10.15 1.62
N VAL A 210 -18.38 9.85 2.62
CA VAL A 210 -18.58 10.75 3.76
C VAL A 210 -17.27 10.94 4.52
N LEU A 211 -16.51 9.88 4.74
CA LEU A 211 -15.22 9.90 5.43
C LEU A 211 -14.19 10.75 4.67
N PHE A 212 -14.12 10.62 3.33
CA PHE A 212 -13.27 11.44 2.48
C PHE A 212 -13.62 12.93 2.62
N VAL A 213 -14.90 13.28 2.54
CA VAL A 213 -15.35 14.67 2.63
C VAL A 213 -15.10 15.24 4.03
N CYS A 214 -15.46 14.51 5.09
CA CYS A 214 -15.28 14.96 6.47
C CYS A 214 -13.80 15.13 6.83
N SER A 215 -12.94 14.19 6.46
CA SER A 215 -11.49 14.31 6.68
C SER A 215 -10.90 15.48 5.90
N GLY A 216 -11.29 15.66 4.64
CA GLY A 216 -10.85 16.79 3.83
C GLY A 216 -11.30 18.15 4.39
N LEU A 217 -12.55 18.26 4.85
CA LEU A 217 -13.05 19.46 5.53
C LEU A 217 -12.27 19.74 6.81
N LEU A 218 -12.01 18.71 7.61
CA LEU A 218 -11.22 18.84 8.84
C LEU A 218 -9.81 19.35 8.55
N THR A 219 -9.13 18.78 7.54
CA THR A 219 -7.82 19.25 7.08
C THR A 219 -7.86 20.72 6.67
N ILE A 220 -8.83 21.13 5.84
CA ILE A 220 -8.96 22.51 5.37
C ILE A 220 -9.20 23.46 6.55
N VAL A 221 -10.14 23.15 7.43
CA VAL A 221 -10.50 24.00 8.58
C VAL A 221 -9.29 24.20 9.49
N ILE A 222 -8.59 23.12 9.84
CA ILE A 222 -7.41 23.22 10.71
C ILE A 222 -6.28 23.99 10.01
N SER A 223 -6.04 23.74 8.72
CA SER A 223 -5.04 24.48 7.95
C SER A 223 -5.36 25.97 7.80
N LEU A 224 -6.64 26.34 7.70
CA LEU A 224 -7.05 27.74 7.69
C LEU A 224 -6.89 28.42 9.06
N CYS A 225 -7.16 27.70 10.15
CA CYS A 225 -6.99 28.19 11.52
C CYS A 225 -5.53 28.24 12.00
N THR A 226 -4.59 27.68 11.23
CA THR A 226 -3.16 27.64 11.57
C THR A 226 -2.32 28.47 10.60
N ALA A 227 -1.09 28.79 11.00
CA ALA A 227 -0.20 29.63 10.22
C ALA A 227 0.04 29.05 8.82
N PRO A 228 0.01 29.88 7.76
CA PRO A 228 0.33 29.44 6.40
C PRO A 228 1.81 29.13 6.26
N ILE A 229 2.13 28.11 5.44
CA ILE A 229 3.49 27.81 5.03
C ILE A 229 3.95 28.89 4.03
N PRO A 230 5.11 29.53 4.23
CA PRO A 230 5.70 30.46 3.27
C PRO A 230 5.88 29.81 1.88
N ARG A 231 5.63 30.57 0.81
CA ARG A 231 5.67 30.06 -0.58
C ARG A 231 7.02 29.47 -0.98
N LYS A 232 8.12 29.96 -0.39
CA LYS A 232 9.49 29.47 -0.60
C LYS A 232 9.67 27.97 -0.38
N HIS A 233 8.84 27.37 0.48
CA HIS A 233 8.88 25.93 0.76
C HIS A 233 7.99 25.10 -0.16
N LEU A 234 7.09 25.73 -0.94
CA LEU A 234 6.04 25.05 -1.71
C LEU A 234 6.35 24.95 -3.21
N HIS A 235 7.46 25.53 -3.67
CA HIS A 235 7.85 25.50 -5.08
C HIS A 235 7.97 24.05 -5.58
N ARG A 236 7.33 23.75 -6.72
CA ARG A 236 7.34 22.44 -7.38
C ARG A 236 6.66 21.29 -6.62
N LEU A 237 6.07 21.54 -5.44
CA LEU A 237 5.33 20.52 -4.67
C LEU A 237 3.81 20.57 -4.90
N VAL A 238 3.26 21.77 -5.10
CA VAL A 238 1.82 21.99 -5.32
C VAL A 238 1.56 22.17 -6.80
N PHE A 239 0.44 21.63 -7.30
CA PHE A 239 0.07 21.69 -8.72
C PHE A 239 0.05 23.13 -9.29
N SER A 240 -0.30 24.13 -8.47
CA SER A 240 -0.28 25.54 -8.87
C SER A 240 1.12 26.13 -9.03
N LEU A 241 2.12 25.57 -8.33
CA LEU A 241 3.51 26.04 -8.28
C LEU A 241 4.47 25.12 -9.05
N ARG A 242 3.94 24.14 -9.81
CA ARG A 242 4.73 23.10 -10.50
C ARG A 242 5.74 23.66 -11.51
N HIS A 243 5.46 24.80 -12.13
CA HIS A 243 6.34 25.45 -13.12
C HIS A 243 7.21 26.57 -12.54
N SER A 244 7.25 26.70 -11.21
CA SER A 244 8.11 27.68 -10.54
C SER A 244 9.58 27.35 -10.77
N LYS A 245 10.38 28.35 -11.16
CA LYS A 245 11.84 28.24 -11.34
C LYS A 245 12.64 28.72 -10.12
N GLU A 246 11.96 29.21 -9.09
CA GLU A 246 12.57 29.66 -7.85
C GLU A 246 13.14 28.47 -7.05
N GLU A 247 14.27 28.71 -6.39
CA GLU A 247 14.94 27.70 -5.54
C GLU A 247 14.05 27.37 -4.33
N ARG A 248 13.90 26.07 -4.06
CA ARG A 248 13.07 25.56 -2.97
C ARG A 248 13.91 25.46 -1.71
N GLU A 249 13.48 26.12 -0.64
CA GLU A 249 14.03 25.89 0.70
C GLU A 249 13.24 24.78 1.39
N ASP A 250 13.91 23.76 1.90
CA ASP A 250 13.25 22.64 2.57
C ASP A 250 12.96 22.98 4.04
N LEU A 251 11.74 22.67 4.49
CA LEU A 251 11.30 22.91 5.88
C LEU A 251 12.15 22.13 6.90
N ASP A 252 12.60 20.93 6.51
CA ASP A 252 13.36 20.02 7.38
C ASP A 252 14.88 20.18 7.23
N ALA A 253 15.35 21.17 6.46
CA ALA A 253 16.78 21.34 6.17
C ALA A 253 17.62 21.49 7.46
N GLU A 254 17.10 22.18 8.47
CA GLU A 254 17.79 22.40 9.76
C GLU A 254 17.72 21.17 10.68
N GLU A 255 16.67 20.34 10.61
CA GLU A 255 16.56 19.09 11.38
C GLU A 255 17.57 18.04 10.88
N LEU A 256 17.91 18.10 9.59
CA LEU A 256 18.89 17.23 8.94
C LEU A 256 20.35 17.61 9.26
N GLU A 257 20.63 18.86 9.66
CA GLU A 257 21.96 19.36 10.01
C GLU A 257 22.36 19.10 11.48
N GLY A 258 21.47 18.50 12.29
CA GLY A 258 21.81 18.01 13.63
C GLY A 258 22.86 16.88 13.60
N PRO A 259 23.64 16.64 14.66
CA PRO A 259 24.88 15.83 14.61
C PRO A 259 24.69 14.31 14.38
N ALA A 260 23.55 13.84 13.89
CA ALA A 260 23.33 12.43 13.57
C ALA A 260 22.02 12.16 12.79
N SER A 261 21.74 12.77 11.65
CA SER A 261 20.65 12.27 10.78
C SER A 261 21.15 12.13 9.36
N ALA A 262 21.36 10.89 8.92
CA ALA A 262 21.53 10.62 7.50
C ALA A 262 20.24 11.05 6.77
N PRO A 263 20.34 11.77 5.65
CA PRO A 263 19.17 12.31 4.97
C PRO A 263 18.39 11.20 4.27
N VAL A 264 17.11 11.04 4.61
CA VAL A 264 16.12 10.48 3.67
C VAL A 264 15.80 11.61 2.69
N GLN A 265 16.71 11.83 1.74
CA GLN A 265 16.49 12.77 0.64
C GLN A 265 15.97 11.98 -0.56
N ASN A 266 14.85 12.44 -1.12
CA ASN A 266 14.37 12.03 -2.43
C ASN A 266 15.50 12.23 -3.46
N GLY A 267 16.24 11.15 -3.76
CA GLY A 267 17.16 11.08 -4.89
C GLY A 267 18.56 11.70 -4.72
N ARG A 268 19.04 12.02 -3.50
CA ARG A 268 20.43 12.49 -3.30
C ARG A 268 21.27 11.42 -2.62
N LEU A 269 22.30 10.92 -3.31
CA LEU A 269 23.21 9.89 -2.82
C LEU A 269 24.60 10.50 -2.65
N GLU A 270 24.95 11.07 -1.49
CA GLU A 270 26.34 11.46 -1.24
C GLU A 270 26.90 11.20 0.16
N HIS A 271 28.06 10.53 0.10
CA HIS A 271 29.26 10.62 0.90
C HIS A 271 29.16 10.47 2.44
N THR A 272 29.14 9.21 2.89
CA THR A 272 29.89 8.85 4.10
C THR A 272 31.33 8.56 3.70
N VAL A 273 32.27 9.42 4.11
CA VAL A 273 33.68 9.07 4.20
C VAL A 273 33.78 7.91 5.17
N GLU A 274 33.93 6.68 4.65
CA GLU A 274 34.32 5.54 5.47
C GLU A 274 35.70 5.85 6.06
N MET A 275 35.75 6.21 7.35
CA MET A 275 36.96 6.02 8.12
C MET A 275 37.19 4.51 8.21
N GLU A 276 38.24 4.05 7.54
CA GLU A 276 38.65 2.66 7.53
C GLU A 276 39.10 2.23 8.94
N GLU A 277 38.18 1.66 9.71
CA GLU A 277 38.51 0.89 10.90
C GLU A 277 39.23 -0.41 10.49
N PRO A 278 40.28 -0.83 11.22
CA PRO A 278 41.01 -2.06 10.89
C PRO A 278 40.08 -3.27 10.91
N PRO A 279 40.19 -4.20 9.95
CA PRO A 279 39.21 -5.25 9.77
C PRO A 279 39.15 -6.18 11.00
N PRO A 280 37.93 -6.49 11.51
CA PRO A 280 37.79 -7.51 12.53
C PRO A 280 38.21 -8.89 11.99
N PRO A 281 38.69 -9.80 12.85
CA PRO A 281 39.19 -11.11 12.44
C PRO A 281 38.13 -11.91 11.67
N ALA A 282 38.59 -12.67 10.67
CA ALA A 282 37.74 -13.39 9.73
C ALA A 282 36.70 -14.29 10.44
N PRO A 283 35.41 -14.18 10.13
CA PRO A 283 34.38 -15.05 10.70
C PRO A 283 34.56 -16.49 10.18
N GLY A 284 34.29 -17.48 11.03
CA GLY A 284 34.39 -18.90 10.65
C GLY A 284 33.44 -19.32 9.51
N PRO A 285 33.67 -20.49 8.88
CA PRO A 285 33.01 -20.89 7.63
C PRO A 285 31.48 -20.99 7.73
N LEU A 286 30.96 -21.44 8.89
CA LEU A 286 29.51 -21.47 9.16
C LEU A 286 28.90 -20.07 9.24
N ARG A 287 29.61 -19.13 9.87
CA ARG A 287 29.19 -17.74 9.99
C ARG A 287 29.28 -17.05 8.62
N GLN A 288 30.24 -17.42 7.79
CA GLN A 288 30.36 -16.91 6.41
C GLN A 288 29.27 -17.46 5.48
N CYS A 289 28.87 -18.73 5.62
CA CYS A 289 27.68 -19.27 4.95
C CYS A 289 26.39 -18.56 5.41
N LEU A 290 26.26 -18.28 6.71
CA LEU A 290 25.14 -17.50 7.24
C LEU A 290 25.12 -16.07 6.71
N LEU A 291 26.28 -15.40 6.63
CA LEU A 291 26.39 -14.05 6.06
C LEU A 291 26.10 -14.04 4.56
N TRP A 292 26.57 -15.06 3.83
CA TRP A 292 26.29 -15.24 2.40
C TRP A 292 24.80 -15.52 2.13
N PHE A 293 24.19 -16.44 2.88
CA PHE A 293 22.75 -16.68 2.86
C PHE A 293 21.96 -15.44 3.28
N CYS A 294 22.53 -14.62 4.16
CA CYS A 294 21.97 -13.32 4.53
C CYS A 294 22.26 -12.18 3.54
N GLY A 295 22.84 -12.46 2.36
CA GLY A 295 23.15 -11.44 1.36
C GLY A 295 24.22 -10.43 1.80
N MET A 296 24.86 -10.65 2.94
CA MET A 296 25.93 -9.81 3.50
C MET A 296 27.30 -10.33 3.08
N GLY A 297 27.49 -10.54 1.78
CA GLY A 297 28.82 -10.83 1.23
C GLY A 297 29.76 -9.66 1.48
N ARG A 298 31.05 -9.94 1.73
CA ARG A 298 32.08 -8.90 1.63
C ARG A 298 31.94 -8.25 0.26
N GLY A 299 31.69 -6.94 0.22
CA GLY A 299 31.74 -6.16 -0.99
C GLY A 299 33.07 -6.42 -1.67
N GLY A 300 33.04 -7.16 -2.78
CA GLY A 300 34.18 -7.28 -3.66
C GLY A 300 34.47 -5.90 -4.22
N ALA A 301 35.74 -5.52 -4.16
CA ALA A 301 36.29 -4.34 -4.81
C ALA A 301 35.73 -4.18 -6.23
N GLY A 302 34.97 -3.11 -6.46
CA GLY A 302 34.28 -2.88 -7.73
C GLY A 302 32.99 -2.06 -7.62
N SER A 303 32.74 -1.34 -6.52
CA SER A 303 31.77 -0.25 -6.57
C SER A 303 32.33 0.84 -7.49
N PRO A 304 31.56 1.37 -8.45
CA PRO A 304 31.97 2.57 -9.18
C PRO A 304 32.30 3.67 -8.16
N PRO A 305 33.25 4.57 -8.49
CA PRO A 305 33.57 5.69 -7.60
C PRO A 305 32.27 6.42 -7.23
N PRO A 306 32.13 6.90 -5.98
CA PRO A 306 30.96 7.67 -5.60
C PRO A 306 30.78 8.83 -6.60
N PRO A 307 29.53 9.07 -7.06
CA PRO A 307 29.27 10.16 -8.00
C PRO A 307 29.74 11.48 -7.38
N THR A 308 30.25 12.38 -8.21
CA THR A 308 30.70 13.70 -7.75
C THR A 308 29.52 14.58 -7.35
N GLN A 309 29.73 15.55 -6.45
CA GLN A 309 28.70 16.50 -5.99
C GLN A 309 27.98 17.18 -7.16
N GLU A 310 28.71 17.51 -8.22
CA GLU A 310 28.16 18.09 -9.44
C GLU A 310 27.26 17.10 -10.22
N GLU A 311 27.63 15.82 -10.30
CA GLU A 311 26.82 14.78 -10.95
C GLU A 311 25.52 14.52 -10.19
N VAL A 312 25.57 14.56 -8.86
CA VAL A 312 24.40 14.37 -7.99
C VAL A 312 23.46 15.57 -8.07
N ASP A 313 24.00 16.79 -8.05
CA ASP A 313 23.20 18.00 -8.21
C ASP A 313 22.61 18.12 -9.61
N ALA A 314 23.34 17.69 -10.65
CA ALA A 314 22.82 17.62 -12.02
C ALA A 314 21.73 16.55 -12.17
N ALA A 315 21.88 15.40 -11.51
CA ALA A 315 20.86 14.35 -11.49
C ALA A 315 19.59 14.82 -10.74
N ALA A 316 19.75 15.51 -9.61
CA ALA A 316 18.64 16.09 -8.87
C ALA A 316 17.88 17.13 -9.72
N ARG A 317 18.60 18.03 -10.41
CA ARG A 317 17.99 18.99 -11.35
C ARG A 317 17.23 18.32 -12.49
N ARG A 318 17.73 17.19 -13.01
CA ARG A 318 17.00 16.38 -14.00
C ARG A 318 15.74 15.74 -13.42
N LEU A 319 15.76 15.29 -12.17
CA LEU A 319 14.58 14.71 -11.51
C LEU A 319 13.50 15.76 -11.20
N GLU A 320 13.92 17.00 -10.94
CA GLU A 320 13.02 18.12 -10.66
C GLU A 320 12.43 18.78 -11.93
N ASP A 321 13.01 18.51 -13.11
CA ASP A 321 12.53 19.08 -14.36
C ASP A 321 11.34 18.28 -14.91
N ILE A 322 10.19 18.94 -14.98
CA ILE A 322 8.93 18.39 -15.51
C ILE A 322 8.77 18.77 -17.00
N SER A 323 9.81 19.33 -17.64
CA SER A 323 9.77 19.64 -19.06
C SER A 323 9.80 18.36 -19.90
N GLU A 324 8.74 18.14 -20.67
CA GLU A 324 8.65 17.00 -21.59
C GLU A 324 8.86 17.46 -23.04
N ASP A 325 9.46 16.59 -23.84
CA ASP A 325 9.54 16.79 -25.28
C ASP A 325 8.13 16.86 -25.91
N PRO A 326 7.83 17.88 -26.74
CA PRO A 326 6.49 18.11 -27.28
C PRO A 326 6.01 17.00 -28.22
N HIS A 327 6.92 16.16 -28.73
CA HIS A 327 6.56 14.96 -29.48
C HIS A 327 6.01 13.88 -28.54
N TRP A 328 6.74 13.55 -27.47
CA TRP A 328 6.36 12.52 -26.51
C TRP A 328 5.11 12.91 -25.73
N ALA A 329 4.98 14.18 -25.32
CA ALA A 329 3.77 14.69 -24.69
C ALA A 329 2.52 14.49 -25.57
N ARG A 330 2.62 14.73 -26.89
CA ARG A 330 1.52 14.48 -27.85
C ARG A 330 1.18 13.00 -27.96
N VAL A 331 2.18 12.12 -28.02
CA VAL A 331 1.98 10.66 -28.06
C VAL A 331 1.28 10.17 -26.79
N VAL A 332 1.74 10.62 -25.62
CA VAL A 332 1.14 10.27 -24.32
C VAL A 332 -0.30 10.77 -24.23
N ASN A 333 -0.56 12.02 -24.61
CA ASN A 333 -1.92 12.60 -24.60
C ASN A 333 -2.87 11.87 -25.57
N LEU A 334 -2.42 11.49 -26.76
CA LEU A 334 -3.22 10.72 -27.72
C LEU A 334 -3.56 9.33 -27.15
N ASN A 335 -2.58 8.64 -26.58
CA ASN A 335 -2.80 7.34 -25.93
C ASN A 335 -3.75 7.46 -24.72
N ALA A 336 -3.62 8.51 -23.92
CA ALA A 336 -4.52 8.77 -22.80
C ALA A 336 -5.96 8.98 -23.29
N LEU A 337 -6.17 9.78 -24.35
CA LEU A 337 -7.49 9.98 -24.95
C LEU A 337 -8.08 8.66 -25.50
N LEU A 338 -7.27 7.87 -26.21
CA LEU A 338 -7.69 6.56 -26.72
C LEU A 338 -8.09 5.63 -25.57
N MET A 339 -7.29 5.55 -24.52
CA MET A 339 -7.56 4.73 -23.34
C MET A 339 -8.83 5.18 -22.62
N MET A 340 -9.05 6.48 -22.44
CA MET A 340 -10.26 7.02 -21.83
C MET A 340 -11.50 6.75 -22.68
N ALA A 341 -11.40 6.88 -24.02
CA ALA A 341 -12.49 6.58 -24.95
C ALA A 341 -12.85 5.08 -24.95
N VAL A 342 -11.85 4.20 -24.97
CA VAL A 342 -12.08 2.75 -24.86
C VAL A 342 -12.67 2.39 -23.50
N ALA A 343 -12.16 2.96 -22.40
CA ALA A 343 -12.66 2.70 -21.07
C ALA A 343 -14.12 3.14 -20.91
N THR A 344 -14.47 4.35 -21.35
CA THR A 344 -15.84 4.88 -21.32
C THR A 344 -16.78 4.10 -22.23
N PHE A 345 -16.35 3.71 -23.44
CA PHE A 345 -17.12 2.82 -24.31
C PHE A 345 -17.39 1.47 -23.65
N LEU A 346 -16.36 0.83 -23.10
CA LEU A 346 -16.52 -0.46 -22.42
C LEU A 346 -17.41 -0.35 -21.19
N TRP A 347 -17.27 0.71 -20.39
CA TRP A 347 -18.18 0.95 -19.28
C TRP A 347 -19.61 1.18 -19.76
N GLY A 348 -19.83 2.02 -20.77
CA GLY A 348 -21.18 2.29 -21.29
C GLY A 348 -21.83 1.10 -22.00
N PHE A 349 -21.04 0.21 -22.60
CA PHE A 349 -21.53 -0.97 -23.30
C PHE A 349 -21.81 -2.16 -22.36
N TYR A 350 -21.03 -2.30 -21.27
CA TYR A 350 -21.13 -3.40 -20.31
C TYR A 350 -21.78 -3.03 -18.97
N ALA A 351 -22.05 -1.75 -18.70
CA ALA A 351 -22.95 -1.31 -17.64
C ALA A 351 -24.41 -1.52 -18.06
#